data_AF-A0A2T0UKR7-F1
#
_entry.id   AF-A0A2T0UKR7-F1
#
_cell.length_a   1.000
_cell.length_b   1.000
_cell.length_c   1.000
_cell.angle_alpha   90.00
_cell.angle_beta   90.00
_cell.angle_gamma   90.00
#
_symmetry.space_group_name_H-M   'P 1'
#
loop_
_entity.id
_entity.type
_entity.pdbx_description
1 polymer ?
#
loop_
_entity_poly.entity_id
_entity_poly.type
_entity_poly.pdbx_seq_one_letter_code
_entity_poly.pdbx_strand_id
1 'polypeptide(L)'
;MRSDDITDDQIAAFIDSAARGRQVPEETQRLRDAEEMLAQKDPHAALKFLEPLLRDHPEHPDVMLVAARAYFKSAQLNKALALSEKMVEANPADFYARLLLGRTLQRMGRNDEARGHLRLVDEITE
;
A
#
# COMPACT_ATOMS: atom_id res chain seq x y z
N MET A 1 -37.67 -35.41 20.58
CA MET A 1 -36.42 -35.39 19.79
C MET A 1 -36.81 -34.93 18.40
N ARG A 2 -36.84 -33.60 18.18
CA ARG A 2 -37.14 -33.01 16.87
C ARG A 2 -35.81 -32.80 16.18
N SER A 3 -35.59 -33.53 15.10
CA SER A 3 -34.47 -33.31 14.19
C SER A 3 -34.81 -32.06 13.39
N ASP A 4 -34.13 -30.96 13.67
CA ASP A 4 -34.20 -29.74 12.88
C ASP A 4 -33.37 -29.99 11.60
N ASP A 5 -34.01 -30.55 10.57
CA ASP A 5 -33.41 -30.67 9.25
C ASP A 5 -33.29 -29.27 8.63
N ILE A 6 -32.06 -28.76 8.61
CA ILE A 6 -31.71 -27.53 7.90
C ILE A 6 -31.99 -27.76 6.42
N THR A 7 -32.96 -27.03 5.86
CA THR A 7 -33.30 -27.15 4.44
C THR A 7 -32.22 -26.52 3.55
N ASP A 8 -32.06 -27.02 2.32
CA ASP A 8 -31.10 -26.48 1.35
C ASP A 8 -31.25 -24.96 1.14
N ASP A 9 -32.46 -24.42 1.27
CA ASP A 9 -32.76 -22.99 1.23
C ASP A 9 -32.15 -22.21 2.42
N GLN A 10 -32.13 -22.79 3.62
CA GLN A 10 -31.50 -22.18 4.80
C GLN A 10 -29.97 -22.20 4.67
N ILE A 11 -29.41 -23.25 4.06
CA ILE A 11 -27.98 -23.33 3.74
C ILE A 11 -27.62 -22.28 2.68
N ALA A 12 -28.42 -22.16 1.62
CA ALA A 12 -28.21 -21.18 0.56
C ALA A 12 -28.33 -19.73 1.09
N ALA A 13 -29.32 -19.44 1.93
CA ALA A 13 -29.48 -18.13 2.56
C ALA A 13 -28.32 -17.81 3.52
N PHE A 14 -27.80 -18.80 4.25
CA PHE A 14 -26.63 -18.62 5.12
C PHE A 14 -25.37 -18.32 4.31
N ILE A 15 -25.13 -19.06 3.21
CA ILE A 15 -24.01 -18.82 2.28
C ILE A 15 -24.10 -17.44 1.65
N ASP A 16 -25.29 -17.02 1.20
CA ASP A 16 -25.52 -15.70 0.60
C ASP A 16 -25.36 -14.55 1.62
N SER A 17 -25.81 -14.75 2.86
CA SER A 17 -25.59 -13.79 3.96
C SER A 17 -24.11 -13.67 4.34
N ALA A 18 -23.37 -14.78 4.32
CA ALA A 18 -21.93 -14.81 4.55
C ALA A 18 -21.15 -14.20 3.37
N ALA A 19 -21.66 -14.30 2.14
CA ALA A 19 -21.07 -13.67 0.96
C ALA A 19 -21.26 -12.15 0.96
N ARG A 20 -22.42 -11.65 1.41
CA ARG A 20 -22.66 -10.21 1.61
C ARG A 20 -21.74 -9.57 2.66
N GLY A 21 -21.36 -10.32 3.69
CA GLY A 21 -20.32 -9.91 4.67
C GLY A 21 -18.88 -10.07 4.19
N ARG A 22 -18.65 -10.74 3.05
CA ARG A 22 -17.34 -10.87 2.37
C ARG A 22 -17.16 -9.85 1.25
N GLN A 23 -17.98 -8.81 1.16
CA GLN A 23 -17.61 -7.67 0.34
C GLN A 23 -16.31 -7.12 0.91
N VAL A 24 -15.28 -7.15 0.07
CA VAL A 24 -14.01 -6.51 0.39
C VAL A 24 -14.34 -5.05 0.70
N PRO A 25 -13.88 -4.50 1.84
CA PRO A 25 -14.06 -3.09 2.16
C PRO A 25 -13.64 -2.24 0.96
N GLU A 26 -14.41 -1.20 0.67
CA GLU A 26 -14.19 -0.38 -0.53
C GLU A 26 -12.76 0.20 -0.54
N GLU A 27 -12.22 0.50 0.64
CA GLU A 27 -10.86 0.94 0.87
C GLU A 27 -9.82 -0.11 0.45
N THR A 28 -10.05 -1.37 0.83
CA THR A 28 -9.19 -2.48 0.44
C THR A 28 -9.27 -2.74 -1.06
N GLN A 29 -10.43 -2.57 -1.68
CA GLN A 29 -10.55 -2.69 -3.14
C GLN A 29 -9.79 -1.58 -3.86
N ARG A 30 -9.95 -0.32 -3.43
CA ARG A 30 -9.20 0.82 -3.99
C ARG A 30 -7.70 0.64 -3.86
N LEU A 31 -7.22 0.12 -2.74
CA LEU A 31 -5.80 -0.14 -2.54
C LEU A 31 -5.28 -1.19 -3.54
N ARG A 32 -6.05 -2.27 -3.76
CA ARG A 32 -5.71 -3.28 -4.77
C ARG A 32 -5.73 -2.72 -6.19
N ASP A 33 -6.72 -1.91 -6.53
CA ASP A 33 -6.78 -1.26 -7.84
C ASP A 33 -5.56 -0.35 -8.06
N ALA A 34 -5.13 0.38 -7.03
CA ALA A 34 -3.91 1.18 -7.09
C ALA A 34 -2.65 0.35 -7.33
N GLU A 35 -2.53 -0.80 -6.65
CA GLU A 35 -1.41 -1.72 -6.86
C GLU A 35 -1.38 -2.31 -8.27
N GLU A 36 -2.54 -2.67 -8.82
CA GLU A 36 -2.70 -3.14 -10.19
C GLU A 36 -2.25 -2.06 -11.19
N MET A 37 -2.63 -0.81 -11.00
CA MET A 37 -2.16 0.30 -11.85
C MET A 37 -0.63 0.47 -11.79
N LEU A 38 -0.01 0.26 -10.62
CA LEU A 38 1.45 0.26 -10.53
C LEU A 38 2.11 -0.93 -11.25
N ALA A 39 1.48 -2.10 -11.24
CA ALA A 39 1.93 -3.26 -12.00
C ALA A 39 1.86 -3.00 -13.51
N GLN A 40 0.82 -2.29 -13.97
CA GLN A 40 0.64 -1.84 -15.34
C GLN A 40 1.54 -0.64 -15.73
N LYS A 41 2.41 -0.19 -14.81
CA LYS A 41 3.30 0.98 -14.98
C LYS A 41 2.54 2.30 -15.21
N ASP A 42 1.31 2.41 -14.71
CA ASP A 42 0.54 3.66 -14.67
C ASP A 42 0.49 4.23 -13.24
N PRO A 43 1.53 4.93 -12.80
CA PRO A 43 1.55 5.54 -11.46
C PRO A 43 0.54 6.69 -11.30
N HIS A 44 0.09 7.31 -12.40
CA HIS A 44 -0.88 8.39 -12.31
C HIS A 44 -2.29 7.86 -12.07
N ALA A 45 -2.67 6.76 -12.73
CA ALA A 45 -3.91 6.05 -12.43
C ALA A 45 -3.92 5.51 -11.00
N ALA A 46 -2.81 4.93 -10.53
CA ALA A 46 -2.67 4.47 -9.15
C ALA A 46 -2.98 5.58 -8.13
N LEU A 47 -2.45 6.79 -8.36
CA LEU A 47 -2.69 7.94 -7.49
C LEU A 47 -4.15 8.38 -7.42
N LYS A 48 -4.94 8.17 -8.49
CA LYS A 48 -6.37 8.49 -8.48
C LYS A 48 -7.15 7.57 -7.53
N PHE A 49 -6.80 6.28 -7.48
CA PHE A 49 -7.40 5.33 -6.52
C PHE A 49 -6.95 5.60 -5.08
N LEU A 50 -5.71 6.09 -4.90
CA LEU A 50 -5.15 6.39 -3.59
C LEU A 50 -5.61 7.73 -3.00
N GLU A 51 -6.08 8.68 -3.81
CA GLU A 51 -6.51 10.00 -3.34
C GLU A 51 -7.53 9.96 -2.18
N PRO A 52 -8.65 9.21 -2.25
CA PRO A 52 -9.56 9.09 -1.10
C PRO A 52 -8.89 8.39 0.09
N LEU A 53 -8.04 7.38 -0.15
CA LEU A 53 -7.37 6.65 0.92
C LEU A 53 -6.37 7.52 1.68
N LEU A 54 -5.63 8.39 0.98
CA LEU A 54 -4.71 9.34 1.60
C LEU A 54 -5.44 10.44 2.38
N ARG A 55 -6.66 10.77 1.98
CA ARG A 55 -7.51 11.73 2.72
C ARG A 55 -8.07 11.11 3.99
N ASP A 56 -8.59 9.89 3.89
CA ASP A 56 -9.35 9.24 4.98
C ASP A 56 -8.42 8.49 5.95
N HIS A 57 -7.27 8.01 5.46
CA HIS A 57 -6.28 7.22 6.20
C HIS A 57 -4.83 7.67 5.90
N PRO A 58 -4.47 8.93 6.18
CA PRO A 58 -3.17 9.52 5.80
C PRO A 58 -1.94 8.84 6.42
N GLU A 59 -2.13 8.09 7.51
CA GLU A 59 -1.07 7.42 8.28
C GLU A 59 -1.14 5.89 8.18
N HIS A 60 -2.02 5.34 7.34
CA HIS A 60 -2.11 3.90 7.15
C HIS A 60 -0.88 3.38 6.39
N PRO A 61 -0.08 2.46 6.96
CA PRO A 61 1.20 2.05 6.39
C PRO A 61 1.12 1.60 4.92
N ASP A 62 0.14 0.75 4.59
CA ASP A 62 0.00 0.24 3.22
C ASP A 62 -0.37 1.36 2.22
N VAL A 63 -1.25 2.29 2.61
CA VAL A 63 -1.63 3.43 1.77
C VAL A 63 -0.41 4.32 1.52
N MET A 64 0.37 4.61 2.57
CA MET A 64 1.60 5.40 2.46
C MET A 64 2.63 4.72 1.56
N LEU A 65 2.82 3.40 1.69
CA LEU A 65 3.76 2.63 0.88
C LEU A 65 3.39 2.68 -0.61
N VAL A 66 2.13 2.36 -0.95
CA VAL A 66 1.67 2.34 -2.35
C VAL A 66 1.71 3.75 -2.95
N ALA A 67 1.33 4.78 -2.18
CA ALA A 67 1.41 6.17 -2.60
C ALA A 67 2.85 6.66 -2.81
N ALA A 68 3.76 6.36 -1.89
CA ALA A 68 5.16 6.74 -2.03
C ALA A 68 5.81 6.06 -3.25
N ARG A 69 5.48 4.79 -3.54
CA ARG A 69 5.88 4.10 -4.77
C ARG A 69 5.32 4.76 -6.02
N ALA A 70 4.05 5.15 -5.99
CA ALA A 70 3.40 5.83 -7.11
C ALA A 70 4.01 7.22 -7.37
N TYR A 71 4.27 8.01 -6.32
CA TYR A 71 4.97 9.29 -6.43
C TYR A 71 6.39 9.14 -6.95
N PHE A 72 7.13 8.14 -6.47
CA PHE A 72 8.46 7.84 -6.98
C PHE A 72 8.41 7.52 -8.47
N LYS A 73 7.54 6.60 -8.90
CA LYS A 73 7.43 6.19 -10.32
C LYS A 73 6.96 7.32 -11.23
N SER A 74 6.09 8.21 -10.75
CA SER A 74 5.63 9.42 -11.48
C SER A 74 6.57 10.64 -11.36
N ALA A 75 7.79 10.45 -10.84
CA ALA A 75 8.78 11.52 -10.66
C ALA A 75 8.35 12.69 -9.75
N GLN A 76 7.32 12.50 -8.92
CA GLN A 76 6.89 13.45 -7.89
C GLN A 76 7.76 13.28 -6.62
N LEU A 77 9.07 13.51 -6.77
CA LEU A 77 10.07 13.09 -5.78
C LEU A 77 9.90 13.76 -4.41
N ASN A 78 9.46 15.02 -4.35
CA ASN A 78 9.22 15.69 -3.07
C ASN A 78 8.10 15.03 -2.25
N LYS A 79 7.06 14.52 -2.92
CA LYS A 79 5.95 13.80 -2.25
C LYS A 79 6.39 12.40 -1.82
N ALA A 80 7.16 11.72 -2.67
CA ALA A 80 7.74 10.42 -2.32
C ALA A 80 8.67 10.54 -1.11
N LEU A 81 9.50 11.58 -1.08
CA LEU A 81 10.40 11.91 0.02
C LEU A 81 9.61 12.07 1.32
N ALA A 82 8.66 13.00 1.36
CA ALA A 82 7.88 13.28 2.56
C ALA A 82 7.14 12.05 3.11
N LEU A 83 6.55 11.20 2.25
CA LEU A 83 5.91 9.97 2.72
C LEU A 83 6.93 8.94 3.23
N SER A 84 8.03 8.74 2.51
CA SER A 84 9.05 7.78 2.93
C SER A 84 9.78 8.21 4.22
N GLU A 85 9.98 9.51 4.45
CA GLU A 85 10.46 10.06 5.72
C GLU A 85 9.50 9.71 6.86
N LYS A 86 8.20 9.98 6.71
CA LYS A 86 7.18 9.61 7.71
C LYS A 86 7.15 8.10 8.00
N MET A 87 7.30 7.27 6.98
CA MET A 87 7.35 5.81 7.17
C MET A 87 8.57 5.39 8.00
N VAL A 88 9.74 5.98 7.72
CA VAL A 88 10.97 5.73 8.49
C VAL A 88 10.87 6.29 9.90
N GLU A 89 10.22 7.44 10.11
CA GLU A 89 9.95 7.98 11.44
C GLU A 89 9.03 7.07 12.25
N ALA A 90 7.97 6.55 11.63
CA ALA A 90 7.01 5.65 12.27
C ALA A 90 7.62 4.28 12.59
N ASN A 91 8.41 3.72 11.67
CA ASN A 91 9.14 2.49 11.89
C ASN A 91 10.56 2.58 11.31
N PRO A 92 11.55 2.98 12.14
CA PRO A 92 12.93 3.05 11.71
C PRO A 92 13.55 1.69 11.31
N ALA A 93 12.94 0.56 11.66
CA ALA A 93 13.41 -0.76 11.25
C ALA A 93 12.79 -1.25 9.93
N ASP A 94 11.83 -0.51 9.36
CA ASP A 94 11.22 -0.87 8.08
C ASP A 94 12.23 -0.68 6.94
N PHE A 95 12.71 -1.81 6.46
CA PHE A 95 13.63 -1.91 5.35
C PHE A 95 13.08 -1.30 4.06
N TYR A 96 11.80 -1.55 3.74
CA TYR A 96 11.17 -1.04 2.52
C TYR A 96 11.02 0.48 2.57
N ALA A 97 10.68 1.03 3.74
CA ALA A 97 10.63 2.48 3.94
C ALA A 97 12.01 3.13 3.71
N ARG A 98 13.07 2.57 4.30
CA ARG A 98 14.45 3.02 4.10
C ARG A 98 14.91 2.92 2.65
N LEU A 99 14.59 1.81 1.99
CA LEU A 99 14.90 1.59 0.58
C LEU A 99 14.24 2.65 -0.31
N LEU A 100 12.96 2.93 -0.07
CA LEU A 100 12.22 3.91 -0.85
C LEU A 100 12.73 5.34 -0.62
N LEU A 101 13.04 5.69 0.64
CA LEU A 101 13.67 6.96 0.99
C LEU A 101 15.03 7.13 0.31
N GLY A 102 15.90 6.12 0.45
CA GLY A 102 17.23 6.11 -0.17
C GLY A 102 17.18 6.25 -1.69
N ARG A 103 16.35 5.47 -2.37
CA ARG A 103 16.17 5.57 -3.84
C ARG A 103 15.59 6.92 -4.27
N THR A 104 14.67 7.47 -3.49
CA THR A 104 14.10 8.80 -3.77
C THR A 104 15.19 9.87 -3.66
N LEU A 105 16.00 9.83 -2.61
CA LEU A 105 17.15 10.73 -2.41
C LEU A 105 18.17 10.61 -3.53
N GLN A 106 18.52 9.39 -3.97
CA GLN A 106 19.41 9.17 -5.13
C GLN A 106 18.85 9.83 -6.40
N ARG A 107 17.56 9.63 -6.68
CA ARG A 107 16.93 10.20 -7.88
C ARG A 107 16.81 11.73 -7.81
N MET A 108 16.84 12.31 -6.61
CA MET A 108 16.95 13.76 -6.40
C MET A 108 18.41 14.28 -6.45
N GLY A 109 19.41 13.40 -6.60
CA GLY A 109 20.83 13.76 -6.58
C GLY A 109 21.44 13.90 -5.18
N ARG A 110 20.69 13.58 -4.12
CA ARG A 110 21.12 13.66 -2.71
C ARG A 110 21.81 12.38 -2.26
N ASN A 111 22.89 12.02 -2.97
CA ASN A 111 23.55 10.71 -2.82
C ASN A 111 24.15 10.49 -1.43
N ASP A 112 24.68 11.53 -0.77
CA ASP A 112 25.25 11.40 0.57
C ASP A 112 24.23 10.98 1.61
N GLU A 113 23.05 11.59 1.57
CA GLU A 113 21.95 11.27 2.47
C GLU A 113 21.39 9.87 2.16
N ALA A 114 21.28 9.53 0.87
CA ALA A 114 20.79 8.22 0.45
C ALA A 114 21.65 7.06 1.00
N ARG A 115 22.99 7.19 1.01
CA ARG A 115 23.88 6.16 1.57
C ARG A 115 23.55 5.82 3.01
N GLY A 116 23.13 6.80 3.82
CA GLY A 116 22.71 6.57 5.20
C GLY A 116 21.57 5.56 5.31
N HIS A 117 20.62 5.62 4.36
CA HIS A 117 19.45 4.76 4.31
C HIS A 117 19.66 3.44 3.58
N LEU A 118 20.54 3.40 2.57
CA LEU A 118 20.75 2.22 1.72
C LEU A 118 21.83 1.24 2.20
N ARG A 119 22.72 1.64 3.12
CA ARG A 119 23.82 0.77 3.59
C ARG A 119 23.39 -0.65 3.99
N LEU A 120 22.32 -0.75 4.76
CA LEU A 120 21.79 -2.05 5.21
C LEU A 120 20.84 -2.68 4.19
N VAL A 121 20.43 -1.91 3.18
CA VAL A 121 19.52 -2.40 2.15
C VAL A 121 20.25 -3.31 1.18
N ASP A 122 21.39 -2.84 0.68
CA ASP A 122 22.14 -3.55 -0.34
C ASP A 122 22.67 -4.90 0.18
N GLU A 123 23.02 -4.98 1.47
CA GLU A 123 23.48 -6.22 2.14
C GLU A 123 22.44 -7.35 2.23
N ILE A 124 21.14 -7.03 2.14
CA ILE A 124 20.06 -8.02 2.25
C ILE A 124 19.59 -8.49 0.85
N THR A 125 19.88 -7.72 -0.20
CA THR A 125 19.40 -7.99 -1.56
C THR A 125 20.41 -8.70 -2.47
N GLU A 126 21.62 -8.98 -1.99
CA GLU A 126 22.61 -9.87 -2.63
C GLU A 126 22.43 -11.33 -2.20
#